data_AF-A0A975Q6H3-F1
#
_entry.id   AF-A0A975Q6H3-F1
#
_cell.length_a   1.000
_cell.length_b   1.000
_cell.length_c   1.000
_cell.angle_alpha   90.00
_cell.angle_beta   90.00
_cell.angle_gamma   90.00
#
_symmetry.space_group_name_H-M   'P 1'
#
loop_
_entity.id
_entity.type
_entity.pdbx_description
1 polymer ?
#
loop_
_entity_poly.entity_id
_entity_poly.type
_entity_poly.pdbx_seq_one_letter_code
_entity_poly.pdbx_strand_id
1 'polypeptide(L)' 'MCSNLPKEYYEYQPHGRNWVVYRIRRDATGSTGTKIGEFLTKEEARREVYRLNGWKTIKK' A
#
# COMPACT_ATOMS: atom_id res chain seq x y z
N MET A 1 -7.22 14.29 14.79
CA MET A 1 -7.38 14.67 13.37
C MET A 1 -7.43 13.38 12.55
N CYS A 2 -8.63 12.84 12.28
CA CYS A 2 -8.77 11.64 11.46
C CYS A 2 -8.55 12.03 10.00
N SER A 3 -7.42 11.64 9.45
CA SER A 3 -7.09 11.79 8.04
C SER A 3 -8.18 11.16 7.18
N ASN A 4 -8.62 11.84 6.11
CA ASN A 4 -9.61 11.42 5.10
C ASN A 4 -9.21 10.15 4.29
N LEU A 5 -8.37 9.28 4.87
CA LEU A 5 -7.94 8.05 4.25
C LEU A 5 -8.99 6.96 4.50
N PRO A 6 -9.25 6.09 3.51
CA PRO A 6 -10.24 5.03 3.63
C PRO A 6 -9.89 4.04 4.74
N LYS A 7 -10.93 3.33 5.25
CA LYS A 7 -10.79 2.33 6.32
C LYS A 7 -9.83 1.19 5.95
N GLU A 8 -9.71 0.89 4.66
CA GLU A 8 -8.78 -0.10 4.13
C GLU A 8 -8.10 0.48 2.89
N TYR A 9 -6.77 0.40 2.84
CA TYR A 9 -5.98 0.80 1.68
C TYR A 9 -4.68 0.00 1.62
N TYR A 10 -4.03 0.05 0.46
CA TYR A 10 -2.73 -0.58 0.25
C TYR A 10 -1.64 0.48 0.16
N GLU A 11 -0.49 0.20 0.75
CA GLU A 11 0.70 1.04 0.68
C GLU A 11 1.94 0.18 0.47
N TYR A 12 3.02 0.78 -0.04
CA TYR A 12 4.30 0.11 -0.19
C TYR A 12 5.37 0.84 0.62
N GLN A 13 6.27 0.09 1.24
CA GLN A 13 7.36 0.63 2.05
C GLN A 13 8.69 -0.05 1.69
N PRO A 14 9.83 0.67 1.79
CA PRO A 14 11.14 0.06 1.59
C PRO A 14 11.44 -0.95 2.70
N HIS A 15 11.96 -2.11 2.34
CA HIS A 15 12.34 -3.17 3.26
C HIS A 15 13.69 -3.76 2.82
N GLY A 16 14.78 -3.20 3.35
CA GLY A 16 16.13 -3.53 2.92
C GLY A 16 16.33 -3.19 1.43
N ARG A 17 16.65 -4.20 0.62
CA ARG A 17 16.82 -4.06 -0.84
C ARG A 17 15.50 -4.16 -1.62
N ASN A 18 14.43 -4.58 -0.94
CA ASN A 18 13.14 -4.88 -1.56
C ASN A 18 12.09 -3.86 -1.13
N TRP A 19 10.89 -3.99 -1.70
CA TRP A 19 9.73 -3.16 -1.44
C TRP A 19 8.56 -4.04 -1.03
N VAL A 20 8.02 -3.81 0.16
CA VAL A 20 6.94 -4.61 0.71
C VAL A 20 5.63 -3.87 0.55
N VAL A 21 4.60 -4.57 0.08
CA VAL A 21 3.23 -4.05 0.02
C VAL A 21 2.48 -4.51 1.25
N TYR A 22 1.87 -3.55 1.93
CA TYR A 22 1.02 -3.75 3.09
C TYR A 22 -0.43 -3.43 2.76
N ARG A 23 -1.33 -4.26 3.30
CA ARG A 23 -2.76 -3.93 3.44
C ARG A 23 -2.95 -3.27 4.80
N ILE A 24 -3.30 -2.00 4.80
CA ILE A 24 -3.57 -1.24 6.00
C ILE A 24 -5.06 -1.27 6.29
N ARG A 25 -5.42 -1.75 7.48
CA ARG A 25 -6.77 -1.69 8.02
C ARG A 25 -6.78 -0.74 9.21
N ARG A 26 -7.73 0.19 9.23
CA ARG A 26 -7.92 1.14 10.32
C ARG A 26 -9.13 0.77 11.14
N ASP A 27 -8.91 0.60 12.43
CA ASP A 27 -9.93 0.34 13.44
C ASP A 27 -9.92 1.46 14.49
N ALA A 28 -10.86 1.41 15.44
CA ALA A 28 -10.99 2.41 16.50
C ALA A 28 -9.72 2.54 17.38
N THR A 29 -8.90 1.49 17.44
CA THR A 29 -7.70 1.42 18.28
C THR A 29 -6.41 1.79 17.54
N GLY A 30 -6.41 1.81 16.20
CA GLY A 30 -5.19 2.08 15.44
C GLY A 30 -5.22 1.54 14.01
N SER A 31 -4.04 1.35 13.44
CA SER A 31 -3.85 0.79 12.10
C SER A 31 -3.08 -0.53 12.18
N THR A 32 -3.58 -1.56 11.51
CA THR A 32 -2.90 -2.84 11.35
C THR A 32 -2.40 -2.97 9.92
N GLY A 33 -1.09 -3.15 9.75
CA GLY A 33 -0.48 -3.44 8.46
C GLY A 33 -0.22 -4.94 8.29
N THR A 34 -0.85 -5.55 7.29
CA THR A 34 -0.58 -6.94 6.90
C THR A 34 0.31 -6.96 5.65
N LYS A 35 1.48 -7.60 5.71
CA LYS A 35 2.31 -7.83 4.53
C LYS A 35 1.57 -8.74 3.54
N ILE A 36 1.41 -8.31 2.30
CA ILE A 36 0.72 -9.07 1.24
C ILE A 36 1.61 -9.38 0.03
N GLY A 37 2.75 -8.70 -0.10
CA GLY A 37 3.67 -8.93 -1.21
C GLY A 37 5.02 -8.27 -0.98
N GLU A 38 6.02 -8.72 -1.72
CA GLU A 38 7.37 -8.17 -1.71
C GLU A 38 7.91 -8.17 -3.13
N PHE A 39 8.54 -7.06 -3.51
CA PHE A 39 9.00 -6.79 -4.87
C PHE A 39 10.44 -6.31 -4.84
N LEU A 40 11.19 -6.58 -5.91
CA LEU A 40 12.57 -6.12 -6.01
C LEU A 40 12.63 -4.61 -6.28
N THR A 41 11.67 -4.08 -7.05
CA THR A 41 11.67 -2.68 -7.46
C THR A 41 10.50 -1.89 -6.86
N LYS A 42 10.72 -0.60 -6.69
CA LYS A 42 9.68 0.35 -6.25
C LYS A 42 8.53 0.40 -7.24
N GLU A 43 8.84 0.34 -8.53
CA GLU A 43 7.88 0.45 -9.63
C GLU A 43 6.90 -0.72 -9.69
N GLU A 44 7.37 -1.92 -9.34
CA GLU A 44 6.52 -3.11 -9.21
C GLU A 44 5.58 -2.97 -8.00
N ALA A 45 6.12 -2.63 -6.83
CA ALA A 45 5.31 -2.42 -5.63
C ALA A 45 4.28 -1.30 -5.83
N ARG A 46 4.66 -0.21 -6.52
CA ARG A 46 3.76 0.88 -6.88
C ARG A 46 2.64 0.41 -7.81
N ARG A 47 2.96 -0.34 -8.86
CA ARG A 47 1.96 -0.89 -9.79
C ARG A 47 0.97 -1.77 -9.05
N GLU A 48 1.45 -2.62 -8.16
CA GLU A 48 0.61 -3.49 -7.35
C GLU A 48 -0.31 -2.70 -6.43
N VAL A 49 0.21 -1.70 -5.71
CA VAL A 49 -0.60 -0.82 -4.85
C VAL A 49 -1.66 -0.04 -5.64
N TYR A 50 -1.33 0.45 -6.84
CA TYR A 50 -2.31 1.11 -7.71
C TYR A 50 -3.40 0.15 -8.16
N ARG A 51 -3.03 -1.08 -8.56
CA ARG A 51 -3.97 -2.13 -8.94
C ARG A 51 -4.91 -2.50 -7.79
N LEU A 52 -4.37 -2.69 -6.59
CA LEU A 52 -5.12 -3.09 -5.39
C LEU A 52 -6.02 -1.99 -4.85
N ASN A 53 -5.59 -0.73 -4.89
CA ASN A 53 -6.44 0.41 -4.53
C ASN A 53 -7.42 0.82 -5.64
N GLY A 54 -7.37 0.20 -6.83
CA GLY A 54 -8.17 0.61 -7.99
C GLY A 54 -7.82 2.01 -8.52
N TRP A 55 -6.62 2.52 -8.22
CA TRP A 55 -6.18 3.83 -8.67
C TRP A 55 -5.86 3.78 -10.16
N LYS A 56 -6.43 4.70 -10.94
CA LYS A 56 -6.12 4.83 -12.36
C LYS A 56 -4.65 5.21 -12.51
N THR A 57 -3.85 4.33 -13.12
CA THR A 57 -2.53 4.71 -13.61
C THR A 57 -2.75 5.69 -14.75
N ILE A 58 -2.48 6.98 -14.53
CA ILE A 58 -2.46 7.96 -15.62
C ILE A 58 -1.29 7.57 -16.52
N LYS A 59 -1.57 6.82 -17.59
CA LYS A 59 -0.62 6.65 -18.69
C LYS A 59 -0.69 7.96 -19.48
N LYS A 60 0.36 8.77 -19.37
CA LYS A 60 0.55 9.98 -20.16
C LYS A 60 1.29 9.62 -21.44
#